data_AF-A0A9Q9XSS9-F1
#
_entry.id   AF-A0A9Q9XSS9-F1
#
_cell.length_a   1.000
_cell.length_b   1.000
_cell.length_c   1.000
_cell.angle_alpha   90.00
_cell.angle_beta   90.00
_cell.angle_gamma   90.00
#
_symmetry.space_group_name_H-M   'P 1'
#
loop_
_entity.id
_entity.type
_entity.pdbx_description
1 polymer ?
#
loop_
_entity_poly.entity_id
_entity_poly.type
_entity_poly.pdbx_seq_one_letter_code
_entity_poly.pdbx_strand_id
1 'polypeptide(L)'
;MRRFYPVGFPLLECRTPWLDRDDPSGVGDYETLSLLLIRYPLQVCPKPIAIEVTTISGTPALPPGNIFVVYDPLQGFECKNGACEDYRVRFTCPLSFCNTTCVTMWFDSDDPKTNGSDSELLSNLLTMYPGEICTNPIGIEAKTVSGQEAYKTGDIFLVYNTVSGFACVNAGQTGGGVCDDYKVRFSCPETFCSTCRTSWFDRDDPDNPGDREIWKDIQTSPYVCTSRVTYLPIAIEVVTTVSGSPALLTGNLFQEFDPHEGFECVNDQQDEGVCQDYKVRYTCPKIFCEMVDYSNHTIDYRTFNGRN
;
A
#
# COMPACT_ATOMS: atom_id res chain seq x y z
N MET A 1 -12.99 50.27 6.93
CA MET A 1 -12.16 49.88 8.10
C MET A 1 -11.63 48.47 7.84
N ARG A 2 -10.32 48.35 7.63
CA ARG A 2 -9.63 47.08 7.37
C ARG A 2 -9.54 46.28 8.68
N ARG A 3 -10.00 45.04 8.69
CA ARG A 3 -9.62 44.07 9.75
C ARG A 3 -8.26 43.50 9.36
N PHE A 4 -7.26 43.82 10.17
CA PHE A 4 -5.95 43.21 10.14
C PHE A 4 -6.08 41.74 10.54
N TYR A 5 -5.67 40.83 9.66
CA TYR A 5 -5.36 39.46 10.06
C TYR A 5 -3.91 39.45 10.55
N PRO A 6 -3.62 39.04 11.79
CA PRO A 6 -2.26 38.80 12.20
C PRO A 6 -1.73 37.60 11.42
N VAL A 7 -0.60 37.79 10.76
CA VAL A 7 0.15 36.76 10.06
C VAL A 7 0.64 35.75 11.09
N GLY A 8 0.09 34.54 11.06
CA GLY A 8 0.50 33.41 11.87
C GLY A 8 0.15 32.12 11.14
N PHE A 9 1.10 31.56 10.42
CA PHE A 9 1.02 30.21 9.86
C PHE A 9 0.60 29.21 10.95
N PRO A 10 -0.42 28.38 10.76
CA PRO A 10 -0.34 27.02 11.25
C PRO A 10 0.40 26.23 10.17
N LEU A 11 1.62 25.77 10.47
CA LEU A 11 2.13 24.61 9.76
C LEU A 11 1.05 23.53 9.90
N LEU A 12 0.65 22.95 8.78
CA LEU A 12 -0.35 21.88 8.68
C LEU A 12 0.19 20.66 9.44
N GLU A 13 0.06 20.61 10.76
CA GLU A 13 0.63 19.52 11.57
C GLU A 13 -0.31 18.31 11.48
N CYS A 14 0.15 17.24 10.85
CA CYS A 14 -0.53 15.94 10.80
C CYS A 14 -0.42 15.28 12.18
N ARG A 15 -1.34 15.61 13.07
CA ARG A 15 -1.42 15.02 14.41
C ARG A 15 -2.64 14.13 14.54
N THR A 16 -2.47 13.03 15.26
CA THR A 16 -3.59 12.18 15.65
C THR A 16 -4.50 12.93 16.63
N PRO A 17 -5.73 12.47 16.87
CA PRO A 17 -6.44 12.79 18.11
C PRO A 17 -5.61 12.37 19.34
N TRP A 18 -6.03 12.81 20.53
CA TRP A 18 -5.54 12.17 21.76
C TRP A 18 -6.15 10.78 21.85
N LEU A 19 -5.31 9.78 22.14
CA LEU A 19 -5.63 8.36 22.19
C LEU A 19 -5.35 7.83 23.59
N ASP A 20 -6.28 7.03 24.06
CA ASP A 20 -6.35 6.50 25.42
C ASP A 20 -6.99 5.11 25.30
N ARG A 21 -6.17 4.08 25.49
CA ARG A 21 -6.50 2.68 25.23
C ARG A 21 -6.42 1.83 26.50
N ASP A 22 -5.65 2.22 27.51
CA ASP A 22 -5.43 1.42 28.73
C ASP A 22 -5.50 2.24 30.03
N ASP A 23 -6.57 2.06 30.81
CA ASP A 23 -6.65 2.64 32.15
C ASP A 23 -5.64 1.98 33.13
N PRO A 24 -5.08 2.72 34.11
CA PRO A 24 -4.14 2.19 35.09
C PRO A 24 -4.80 1.22 36.09
N SER A 25 -4.83 -0.08 35.75
CA SER A 25 -5.46 -1.15 36.56
C SER A 25 -4.53 -1.81 37.59
N GLY A 26 -3.46 -1.11 37.99
CA GLY A 26 -2.47 -1.56 38.98
C GLY A 26 -1.23 -2.25 38.41
N VAL A 27 -1.23 -2.58 37.12
CA VAL A 27 -0.06 -3.11 36.38
C VAL A 27 0.71 -2.02 35.62
N GLY A 28 0.17 -0.80 35.57
CA GLY A 28 0.67 0.31 34.76
C GLY A 28 -0.39 0.81 33.79
N ASP A 29 0.02 1.73 32.93
CA ASP A 29 -0.76 2.28 31.81
C ASP A 29 0.10 2.15 30.53
N TYR A 30 -0.50 1.64 29.45
CA TYR A 30 0.14 1.09 28.27
C TYR A 30 -0.46 1.61 26.96
N GLU A 31 -0.01 2.81 26.57
CA GLU A 31 -0.33 3.44 25.29
C GLU A 31 0.70 3.07 24.20
N THR A 32 0.87 1.76 23.99
CA THR A 32 1.85 1.22 23.03
C THR A 32 1.39 1.41 21.58
N LEU A 33 2.33 1.78 20.69
CA LEU A 33 2.02 2.07 19.30
C LEU A 33 1.41 0.86 18.58
N SER A 34 1.90 -0.36 18.85
CA SER A 34 1.38 -1.58 18.24
C SER A 34 -0.09 -1.81 18.57
N LEU A 35 -0.48 -1.65 19.84
CA LEU A 35 -1.88 -1.79 20.26
C LEU A 35 -2.75 -0.63 19.78
N LEU A 36 -2.18 0.58 19.68
CA LEU A 36 -2.90 1.75 19.16
C LEU A 36 -3.14 1.66 17.65
N LEU A 37 -2.20 1.13 16.87
CA LEU A 37 -2.39 0.86 15.44
C LEU A 37 -3.50 -0.16 15.20
N ILE A 38 -3.61 -1.16 16.09
CA ILE A 38 -4.71 -2.13 16.06
C ILE A 38 -6.03 -1.45 16.46
N ARG A 39 -6.04 -0.66 17.54
CA ARG A 39 -7.27 -0.07 18.10
C ARG A 39 -7.83 1.07 17.26
N TYR A 40 -6.96 1.87 16.64
CA TYR A 40 -7.30 3.06 15.88
C TYR A 40 -6.66 3.04 14.48
N PRO A 41 -7.04 2.07 13.62
CA PRO A 41 -6.48 1.96 12.29
C PRO A 41 -6.70 3.26 11.50
N LEU A 42 -5.68 3.67 10.74
CA LEU A 42 -5.59 4.96 10.00
C LEU A 42 -5.73 6.25 10.82
N GLN A 43 -5.95 6.18 12.12
CA GLN A 43 -5.81 7.37 12.97
C GLN A 43 -4.37 7.57 13.42
N VAL A 44 -3.58 6.48 13.43
CA VAL A 44 -2.16 6.49 13.80
C VAL A 44 -1.34 5.99 12.62
N CYS A 45 -0.29 6.72 12.28
CA CYS A 45 0.67 6.28 11.28
C CYS A 45 1.58 5.17 11.83
N PRO A 46 2.03 4.22 11.00
CA PRO A 46 2.89 3.12 11.45
C PRO A 46 4.29 3.58 11.88
N LYS A 47 4.71 4.79 11.45
CA LYS A 47 6.00 5.40 11.80
C LYS A 47 5.80 6.86 12.23
N PRO A 48 5.36 7.11 13.47
CA PRO A 48 5.27 8.45 14.01
C PRO A 48 6.63 9.15 14.10
N ILE A 49 6.63 10.47 13.98
CA ILE A 49 7.81 11.33 14.09
C ILE A 49 8.02 11.78 15.53
N ALA A 50 6.93 12.00 16.26
CA ALA A 50 6.96 12.44 17.66
C ALA A 50 5.74 11.90 18.41
N ILE A 51 5.88 11.82 19.74
CA ILE A 51 4.80 11.47 20.67
C ILE A 51 4.69 12.58 21.72
N GLU A 52 3.45 12.97 22.00
CA GLU A 52 3.07 13.82 23.12
C GLU A 52 2.30 12.95 24.11
N VAL A 53 2.54 13.13 25.41
CA VAL A 53 1.86 12.38 26.47
C VAL A 53 1.33 13.34 27.53
N THR A 54 0.07 13.18 27.90
CA THR A 54 -0.57 13.93 28.99
C THR A 54 -1.38 12.99 29.86
N THR A 55 -1.59 13.32 31.14
CA THR A 55 -2.69 12.70 31.89
C THR A 55 -4.03 13.00 31.21
N ILE A 56 -5.10 12.25 31.51
CA ILE A 56 -6.46 12.57 31.03
C ILE A 56 -6.89 13.99 31.42
N SER A 57 -6.43 14.48 32.58
CA SER A 57 -6.64 15.86 33.05
C SER A 57 -5.83 16.93 32.28
N GLY A 58 -4.97 16.53 31.34
CA GLY A 58 -4.21 17.42 30.45
C GLY A 58 -2.86 17.87 31.02
N THR A 59 -2.38 17.25 32.09
CA THR A 59 -1.06 17.56 32.66
C THR A 59 0.01 16.91 31.78
N PRO A 60 0.95 17.66 31.19
CA PRO A 60 2.01 17.07 30.37
C PRO A 60 2.83 16.07 31.18
N ALA A 61 2.95 14.85 30.67
CA ALA A 61 3.89 13.87 31.16
C ALA A 61 5.27 14.25 30.60
N LEU A 62 5.98 15.11 31.34
CA LEU A 62 7.37 15.45 31.03
C LEU A 62 8.24 14.26 31.42
N PRO A 63 9.21 13.83 30.60
CA PRO A 63 10.04 12.65 30.86
C PRO A 63 10.66 12.74 32.27
N PRO A 64 10.21 11.92 33.24
CA PRO A 64 10.70 11.90 34.59
C PRO A 64 11.61 10.68 34.76
N GLY A 65 12.54 10.77 35.70
CA GLY A 65 13.40 9.64 36.05
C GLY A 65 12.61 8.37 36.36
N ASN A 66 13.19 7.23 35.99
CA ASN A 66 12.91 5.84 36.39
C ASN A 66 11.46 5.28 36.34
N ILE A 67 10.39 6.06 36.14
CA ILE A 67 8.99 5.56 36.15
C ILE A 67 8.38 5.30 34.77
N PHE A 68 8.84 6.01 33.74
CA PHE A 68 8.43 5.77 32.36
C PHE A 68 9.42 4.83 31.70
N VAL A 69 8.97 3.62 31.40
CA VAL A 69 9.82 2.59 30.81
C VAL A 69 9.86 2.72 29.30
N VAL A 70 8.79 3.26 28.70
CA VAL A 70 8.72 3.61 27.27
C VAL A 70 8.15 5.01 27.12
N TYR A 71 8.83 5.84 26.34
CA TYR A 71 8.40 7.17 25.90
C TYR A 71 9.07 7.43 24.56
N ASP A 72 8.58 6.80 23.51
CA ASP A 72 9.24 6.76 22.21
C ASP A 72 8.21 6.71 21.09
N PRO A 73 8.30 7.56 20.05
CA PRO A 73 7.29 7.60 19.00
C PRO A 73 7.11 6.31 18.22
N LEU A 74 8.10 5.40 18.19
CA LEU A 74 8.01 4.12 17.46
C LEU A 74 7.56 2.96 18.35
N GLN A 75 7.52 3.15 19.67
CA GLN A 75 7.07 2.13 20.62
C GLN A 75 5.78 2.54 21.36
N GLY A 76 5.52 3.83 21.52
CA GLY A 76 4.40 4.41 22.26
C GLY A 76 4.84 4.93 23.63
N PHE A 77 3.99 4.71 24.63
CA PHE A 77 4.24 5.10 26.02
C PHE A 77 3.88 3.96 26.98
N GLU A 78 4.71 3.76 28.01
CA GLU A 78 4.46 2.80 29.09
C GLU A 78 4.90 3.37 30.44
N CYS A 79 3.95 3.43 31.37
CA CYS A 79 4.20 3.68 32.78
C CYS A 79 4.14 2.35 33.55
N LYS A 80 5.21 2.01 34.32
CA LYS A 80 5.28 0.78 35.13
C LYS A 80 5.76 1.07 36.56
N ASN A 81 5.45 0.15 37.47
CA ASN A 81 6.07 0.04 38.80
C ASN A 81 5.91 1.28 39.73
N GLY A 82 4.86 2.09 39.54
CA GLY A 82 4.51 3.24 40.39
C GLY A 82 3.01 3.51 40.40
N ALA A 83 2.57 4.55 41.12
CA ALA A 83 1.22 5.08 41.02
C ALA A 83 1.07 5.82 39.67
N CYS A 84 0.91 5.05 38.59
CA CYS A 84 0.62 5.61 37.28
C CYS A 84 -0.69 6.37 37.34
N GLU A 85 -0.66 7.62 36.90
CA GLU A 85 -1.87 8.32 36.50
C GLU A 85 -2.41 7.68 35.23
N ASP A 86 -3.61 8.08 34.85
CA ASP A 86 -4.25 7.71 33.60
C ASP A 86 -3.77 8.65 32.49
N TYR A 87 -3.07 8.13 31.48
CA TYR A 87 -2.41 8.87 30.41
C TYR A 87 -3.06 8.64 29.06
N ARG A 88 -2.90 9.65 28.20
CA ARG A 88 -3.27 9.60 26.79
C ARG A 88 -2.13 10.14 25.95
N VAL A 89 -2.00 9.60 24.75
CA VAL A 89 -0.94 9.94 23.81
C VAL A 89 -1.47 10.60 22.56
N ARG A 90 -0.65 11.40 21.91
CA ARG A 90 -0.90 11.93 20.57
C ARG A 90 0.35 11.85 19.75
N PHE A 91 0.23 11.34 18.53
CA PHE A 91 1.36 11.20 17.63
C PHE A 91 1.39 12.33 16.60
N THR A 92 2.59 12.75 16.24
CA THR A 92 2.82 13.53 15.02
C THR A 92 3.22 12.58 13.91
N CYS A 93 2.47 12.60 12.83
CA CYS A 93 2.63 11.73 11.68
C CYS A 93 3.23 12.47 10.48
N PRO A 94 3.87 11.76 9.53
CA PRO A 94 4.25 12.35 8.26
C PRO A 94 3.04 12.91 7.52
N LEU A 95 3.18 14.06 6.86
CA LEU A 95 2.09 14.67 6.07
C LEU A 95 1.50 13.73 5.01
N SER A 96 2.33 12.85 4.46
CA SER A 96 1.91 11.83 3.50
C SER A 96 0.86 10.87 4.07
N PHE A 97 0.79 10.70 5.39
CA PHE A 97 -0.22 9.88 6.05
C PHE A 97 -1.57 10.60 6.09
N CYS A 98 -1.62 11.84 6.59
CA CYS A 98 -2.89 12.57 6.73
C CYS A 98 -3.50 13.00 5.39
N ASN A 99 -2.67 13.19 4.36
CA ASN A 99 -3.12 13.71 3.07
C ASN A 99 -3.30 12.62 2.00
N THR A 100 -3.07 11.34 2.31
CA THR A 100 -3.22 10.29 1.28
C THR A 100 -4.69 10.02 0.99
N THR A 101 -5.04 10.18 -0.28
CA THR A 101 -6.27 9.71 -0.92
C THR A 101 -6.05 8.41 -1.69
N CYS A 102 -4.79 7.99 -1.81
CA CYS A 102 -4.36 6.81 -2.52
C CYS A 102 -4.55 5.55 -1.66
N VAL A 103 -5.70 4.91 -1.83
CA VAL A 103 -6.06 3.66 -1.16
C VAL A 103 -6.34 2.58 -2.20
N THR A 104 -5.89 1.36 -1.91
CA THR A 104 -6.15 0.20 -2.78
C THR A 104 -7.59 -0.28 -2.63
N MET A 105 -7.99 -1.22 -3.50
CA MET A 105 -9.15 -2.06 -3.23
C MET A 105 -8.93 -2.97 -2.01
N TRP A 106 -9.99 -3.66 -1.59
CA TRP A 106 -9.90 -4.69 -0.56
C TRP A 106 -9.40 -6.01 -1.14
N PHE A 107 -8.52 -6.69 -0.41
CA PHE A 107 -7.92 -7.98 -0.73
C PHE A 107 -8.26 -8.99 0.36
N ASP A 108 -8.53 -10.20 -0.07
CA ASP A 108 -9.05 -11.33 0.70
C ASP A 108 -8.51 -12.57 -0.02
N SER A 109 -7.50 -13.20 0.57
CA SER A 109 -6.67 -14.23 -0.06
C SER A 109 -6.53 -15.50 0.79
N ASP A 110 -6.91 -15.44 2.07
CA ASP A 110 -6.95 -16.57 2.97
C ASP A 110 -8.30 -16.64 3.71
N ASP A 111 -8.66 -17.84 4.17
CA ASP A 111 -9.94 -18.10 4.82
C ASP A 111 -9.66 -18.80 6.17
N PRO A 112 -10.32 -18.43 7.28
CA PRO A 112 -10.01 -18.92 8.63
C PRO A 112 -10.12 -20.44 8.83
N LYS A 113 -10.75 -21.15 7.89
CA LYS A 113 -11.04 -22.59 7.92
C LYS A 113 -10.07 -23.44 7.09
N THR A 114 -9.26 -22.84 6.23
CA THR A 114 -8.44 -23.60 5.25
C THR A 114 -7.16 -24.14 5.89
N ASN A 115 -6.52 -23.36 6.76
CA ASN A 115 -5.18 -23.64 7.26
C ASN A 115 -5.02 -23.40 8.78
N GLY A 116 -6.09 -23.02 9.48
CA GLY A 116 -6.06 -22.71 10.92
C GLY A 116 -5.69 -21.26 11.24
N SER A 117 -5.71 -20.38 10.25
CA SER A 117 -5.50 -18.94 10.36
C SER A 117 -6.27 -18.22 9.26
N ASP A 118 -6.36 -16.91 9.38
CA ASP A 118 -6.73 -16.02 8.30
C ASP A 118 -5.64 -14.94 8.16
N SER A 119 -4.90 -14.97 7.05
CA SER A 119 -3.67 -14.21 6.86
C SER A 119 -3.58 -13.50 5.52
N GLU A 120 -3.80 -12.19 5.56
CA GLU A 120 -3.59 -11.26 4.45
C GLU A 120 -2.17 -10.67 4.46
N LEU A 121 -1.18 -11.53 4.22
CA LEU A 121 0.24 -11.14 4.23
C LEU A 121 0.61 -10.33 2.98
N LEU A 122 1.25 -9.18 3.19
CA LEU A 122 1.61 -8.26 2.10
C LEU A 122 2.49 -8.92 1.04
N SER A 123 3.42 -9.81 1.42
CA SER A 123 4.27 -10.53 0.47
C SER A 123 3.48 -11.43 -0.47
N ASN A 124 2.46 -12.10 0.06
CA ASN A 124 1.60 -12.99 -0.72
C ASN A 124 0.70 -12.18 -1.65
N LEU A 125 0.10 -11.10 -1.11
CA LEU A 125 -0.75 -10.20 -1.87
C LEU A 125 -0.01 -9.49 -3.00
N LEU A 126 1.24 -9.05 -2.80
CA LEU A 126 2.07 -8.46 -3.87
C LEU A 126 2.36 -9.45 -5.00
N THR A 127 2.43 -10.75 -4.68
CA THR A 127 2.65 -11.83 -5.65
C THR A 127 1.34 -12.17 -6.39
N MET A 128 0.21 -12.23 -5.67
CA MET A 128 -1.09 -12.58 -6.22
C MET A 128 -1.70 -11.43 -7.05
N TYR A 129 -1.42 -10.18 -6.67
CA TYR A 129 -1.92 -8.98 -7.33
C TYR A 129 -0.78 -8.02 -7.75
N PRO A 130 0.07 -8.42 -8.72
CA PRO A 130 1.25 -7.63 -9.11
C PRO A 130 0.89 -6.24 -9.62
N GLY A 131 1.32 -5.22 -8.88
CA GLY A 131 1.13 -3.81 -9.23
C GLY A 131 -0.18 -3.19 -8.75
N GLU A 132 -1.03 -3.96 -8.06
CA GLU A 132 -2.28 -3.45 -7.46
C GLU A 132 -2.06 -2.87 -6.05
N ILE A 133 -0.90 -3.17 -5.45
CA ILE A 133 -0.48 -2.71 -4.14
C ILE A 133 0.92 -2.10 -4.27
N CYS A 134 1.14 -0.94 -3.64
CA CYS A 134 2.48 -0.36 -3.56
C CYS A 134 3.40 -1.26 -2.72
N THR A 135 4.68 -1.34 -3.08
CA THR A 135 5.66 -2.19 -2.38
C THR A 135 5.95 -1.73 -0.95
N ASN A 136 5.66 -0.46 -0.62
CA ASN A 136 5.85 0.12 0.71
C ASN A 136 4.59 0.89 1.14
N PRO A 137 3.55 0.19 1.64
CA PRO A 137 2.35 0.84 2.15
C PRO A 137 2.65 1.72 3.36
N ILE A 138 1.88 2.82 3.46
CA ILE A 138 1.94 3.77 4.56
C ILE A 138 0.77 3.65 5.53
N GLY A 139 -0.22 2.82 5.19
CA GLY A 139 -1.36 2.46 6.04
C GLY A 139 -1.92 1.09 5.66
N ILE A 140 -2.57 0.43 6.61
CA ILE A 140 -3.33 -0.80 6.42
C ILE A 140 -4.64 -0.69 7.20
N GLU A 141 -5.71 -1.15 6.58
CA GLU A 141 -7.02 -1.36 7.20
C GLU A 141 -7.40 -2.82 7.09
N ALA A 142 -7.99 -3.37 8.15
CA ALA A 142 -8.56 -4.70 8.17
C ALA A 142 -9.98 -4.66 8.73
N LYS A 143 -10.88 -5.38 8.09
CA LYS A 143 -12.25 -5.61 8.56
C LYS A 143 -12.71 -6.99 8.12
N THR A 144 -13.71 -7.52 8.78
CA THR A 144 -14.29 -8.79 8.36
C THR A 144 -14.89 -8.67 6.96
N VAL A 145 -15.02 -9.79 6.25
CA VAL A 145 -15.72 -9.84 4.96
C VAL A 145 -17.15 -9.32 5.09
N SER A 146 -17.80 -9.57 6.24
CA SER A 146 -19.12 -9.04 6.63
C SER A 146 -19.15 -7.54 6.98
N GLY A 147 -17.98 -6.89 7.08
CA GLY A 147 -17.85 -5.43 7.21
C GLY A 147 -17.65 -4.90 8.63
N GLN A 148 -17.42 -5.77 9.62
CA GLN A 148 -17.08 -5.35 10.97
C GLN A 148 -15.60 -4.98 11.04
N GLU A 149 -15.29 -3.77 11.53
CA GLU A 149 -13.91 -3.35 11.73
C GLU A 149 -13.15 -4.33 12.64
N ALA A 150 -11.92 -4.69 12.28
CA ALA A 150 -11.18 -5.75 12.96
C ALA A 150 -10.99 -5.47 14.46
N TYR A 151 -10.78 -4.22 14.86
CA TYR A 151 -10.64 -3.86 16.28
C TYR A 151 -11.91 -4.05 17.13
N LYS A 152 -13.06 -4.35 16.50
CA LYS A 152 -14.34 -4.59 17.17
C LYS A 152 -14.69 -6.07 17.29
N THR A 153 -13.94 -6.98 16.65
CA THR A 153 -14.26 -8.41 16.67
C THR A 153 -13.90 -9.05 18.00
N GLY A 154 -12.81 -8.58 18.61
CA GLY A 154 -12.25 -9.17 19.83
C GLY A 154 -11.22 -10.27 19.56
N ASP A 155 -10.93 -10.55 18.28
CA ASP A 155 -9.87 -11.47 17.88
C ASP A 155 -8.48 -10.93 18.24
N ILE A 156 -7.57 -11.86 18.49
CA ILE A 156 -6.17 -11.60 18.76
C ILE A 156 -5.39 -11.70 17.45
N PHE A 157 -4.88 -10.57 16.97
CA PHE A 157 -4.08 -10.50 15.75
C PHE A 157 -2.60 -10.75 16.05
N LEU A 158 -2.00 -11.71 15.34
CA LEU A 158 -0.56 -11.97 15.38
C LEU A 158 0.21 -10.89 14.62
N VAL A 159 -0.35 -10.41 13.51
CA VAL A 159 0.23 -9.38 12.64
C VAL A 159 -0.85 -8.37 12.28
N TYR A 160 -0.53 -7.08 12.38
CA TYR A 160 -1.36 -5.98 11.89
C TYR A 160 -0.47 -4.76 11.65
N ASN A 161 0.27 -4.73 10.54
CA ASN A 161 1.15 -3.62 10.21
C ASN A 161 1.41 -3.55 8.69
N THR A 162 1.94 -2.41 8.23
CA THR A 162 2.14 -2.16 6.80
C THR A 162 3.33 -2.88 6.17
N VAL A 163 4.16 -3.57 6.97
CA VAL A 163 5.35 -4.28 6.49
C VAL A 163 5.01 -5.74 6.21
N SER A 164 4.29 -6.37 7.12
CA SER A 164 3.94 -7.79 7.04
C SER A 164 2.52 -8.04 6.54
N GLY A 165 1.59 -7.10 6.77
CA GLY A 165 0.17 -7.26 6.43
C GLY A 165 -0.69 -7.51 7.68
N PHE A 166 -1.60 -8.47 7.57
CA PHE A 166 -2.53 -8.84 8.64
C PHE A 166 -2.53 -10.36 8.83
N ALA A 167 -2.64 -10.83 10.07
CA ALA A 167 -2.81 -12.25 10.37
C ALA A 167 -3.52 -12.48 11.71
N CYS A 168 -4.56 -13.30 11.65
CA CYS A 168 -5.20 -13.93 12.80
C CYS A 168 -4.91 -15.43 12.78
N VAL A 169 -4.56 -16.03 13.93
CA VAL A 169 -4.29 -17.47 14.03
C VAL A 169 -5.24 -18.11 15.04
N ASN A 170 -5.93 -19.20 14.66
CA ASN A 170 -6.94 -19.86 15.51
C ASN A 170 -6.34 -20.33 16.84
N ALA A 171 -5.12 -20.88 16.81
CA ALA A 171 -4.41 -21.32 18.01
C ALA A 171 -4.10 -20.19 19.02
N GLY A 172 -4.11 -18.94 18.56
CA GLY A 172 -3.92 -17.75 19.40
C GLY A 172 -5.21 -17.21 20.02
N GLN A 173 -6.39 -17.72 19.63
CA GLN A 173 -7.66 -17.21 20.11
C GLN A 173 -8.07 -17.82 21.45
N THR A 174 -8.68 -17.01 22.32
CA THR A 174 -9.16 -17.48 23.62
C THR A 174 -10.33 -18.45 23.47
N GLY A 175 -10.36 -19.50 24.30
CA GLY A 175 -11.48 -20.46 24.33
C GLY A 175 -11.56 -21.40 23.12
N GLY A 176 -10.50 -21.49 22.30
CA GLY A 176 -10.50 -22.30 21.07
C GLY A 176 -11.32 -21.67 19.93
N GLY A 177 -11.45 -20.34 19.94
CA GLY A 177 -12.10 -19.58 18.88
C GLY A 177 -11.45 -19.79 17.51
N VAL A 178 -12.26 -19.66 16.47
CA VAL A 178 -11.80 -19.56 15.09
C VAL A 178 -11.78 -18.08 14.76
N CYS A 179 -10.73 -17.62 14.09
CA CYS A 179 -10.66 -16.27 13.57
C CYS A 179 -11.91 -15.95 12.74
N ASP A 180 -12.37 -14.71 12.84
CA ASP A 180 -13.25 -14.19 11.80
C ASP A 180 -12.53 -14.18 10.45
N ASP A 181 -13.32 -14.01 9.40
CA ASP A 181 -12.87 -13.94 8.01
C ASP A 181 -12.67 -12.47 7.62
N TYR A 182 -11.46 -12.08 7.23
CA TYR A 182 -10.96 -10.73 7.11
C TYR A 182 -10.49 -10.40 5.69
N LYS A 183 -10.60 -9.11 5.38
CA LYS A 183 -10.01 -8.51 4.19
C LYS A 183 -9.26 -7.25 4.56
N VAL A 184 -8.22 -6.95 3.79
CA VAL A 184 -7.37 -5.78 4.01
C VAL A 184 -7.35 -4.83 2.84
N ARG A 185 -7.07 -3.55 3.09
CA ARG A 185 -6.63 -2.62 2.05
C ARG A 185 -5.50 -1.76 2.55
N PHE A 186 -4.73 -1.22 1.63
CA PHE A 186 -3.51 -0.48 1.91
C PHE A 186 -3.66 0.98 1.49
N SER A 187 -3.12 1.88 2.31
CA SER A 187 -2.85 3.25 1.90
C SER A 187 -1.45 3.31 1.31
N CYS A 188 -1.33 3.92 0.14
CA CYS A 188 -0.09 4.02 -0.60
C CYS A 188 0.39 5.48 -0.69
N PRO A 189 1.68 5.71 -0.98
CA PRO A 189 2.15 7.03 -1.38
C PRO A 189 1.37 7.54 -2.60
N GLU A 190 1.05 8.83 -2.65
CA GLU A 190 0.28 9.44 -3.74
C GLU A 190 0.87 9.19 -5.13
N THR A 191 2.19 9.03 -5.23
CA THR A 191 2.87 8.68 -6.48
C THR A 191 2.40 7.36 -7.07
N PHE A 192 1.95 6.40 -6.24
CA PHE A 192 1.41 5.12 -6.70
C PHE A 192 0.11 5.33 -7.50
N CYS A 193 -0.87 6.01 -6.91
CA CYS A 193 -2.15 6.29 -7.57
C CYS A 193 -2.08 7.39 -8.64
N SER A 194 -0.98 8.14 -8.70
CA SER A 194 -0.70 9.11 -9.76
C SER A 194 -0.19 8.46 -11.05
N THR A 195 -0.13 7.13 -11.09
CA THR A 195 0.24 6.35 -12.26
C THR A 195 -0.84 5.30 -12.58
N CYS A 196 -0.74 4.72 -13.77
CA CYS A 196 -1.56 3.60 -14.20
C CYS A 196 -0.71 2.70 -15.11
N ARG A 197 -1.21 1.49 -15.42
CA ARG A 197 -0.47 0.52 -16.23
C ARG A 197 -1.23 0.22 -17.51
N THR A 198 -0.50 0.02 -18.59
CA THR A 198 -1.09 -0.49 -19.84
C THR A 198 -1.51 -1.95 -19.67
N SER A 199 -2.28 -2.46 -20.64
CA SER A 199 -2.34 -3.89 -20.89
C SER A 199 -0.95 -4.44 -21.21
N TRP A 200 -0.80 -5.76 -21.12
CA TRP A 200 0.38 -6.46 -21.62
C TRP A 200 0.47 -6.38 -23.14
N PHE A 201 1.70 -6.23 -23.64
CA PHE A 201 2.10 -6.32 -25.03
C PHE A 201 3.05 -7.49 -25.19
N ASP A 202 2.78 -8.28 -26.20
CA ASP A 202 3.38 -9.57 -26.51
C ASP A 202 3.29 -9.63 -28.05
N ARG A 203 4.32 -9.08 -28.70
CA ARG A 203 4.39 -8.74 -30.12
C ARG A 203 5.31 -9.67 -30.89
N ASP A 204 6.28 -10.27 -30.20
CA ASP A 204 7.24 -11.22 -30.75
C ASP A 204 7.28 -12.49 -29.89
N ASP A 205 7.59 -13.62 -30.52
CA ASP A 205 7.78 -14.92 -29.86
C ASP A 205 9.30 -15.22 -29.78
N PRO A 206 9.79 -16.11 -28.90
CA PRO A 206 11.23 -16.36 -28.70
C PRO A 206 11.95 -17.14 -29.82
N ASP A 207 11.45 -17.05 -31.05
CA ASP A 207 12.02 -17.66 -32.25
C ASP A 207 13.38 -17.02 -32.62
N ASN A 208 13.97 -17.35 -33.78
CA ASN A 208 15.23 -16.73 -34.21
C ASN A 208 14.96 -15.30 -34.75
N PRO A 209 15.51 -14.21 -34.18
CA PRO A 209 16.75 -14.13 -33.37
C PRO A 209 16.61 -13.99 -31.85
N GLY A 210 15.40 -14.02 -31.31
CA GLY A 210 15.10 -13.94 -29.89
C GLY A 210 13.69 -13.40 -29.71
N ASP A 211 13.45 -12.72 -28.59
CA ASP A 211 12.15 -12.13 -28.27
C ASP A 211 12.29 -10.60 -28.08
N ARG A 212 11.36 -9.83 -28.67
CA ARG A 212 11.49 -8.38 -28.88
C ARG A 212 10.18 -7.63 -28.66
N GLU A 213 10.14 -6.87 -27.58
CA GLU A 213 9.04 -5.97 -27.23
C GLU A 213 9.46 -4.50 -27.38
N ILE A 214 9.72 -4.08 -28.61
CA ILE A 214 10.30 -2.77 -28.93
C ILE A 214 9.27 -1.65 -28.81
N TRP A 215 9.65 -0.57 -28.09
CA TRP A 215 8.78 0.57 -27.83
C TRP A 215 8.25 1.21 -29.11
N LYS A 216 9.08 1.31 -30.16
CA LYS A 216 8.71 1.93 -31.43
C LYS A 216 7.51 1.25 -32.10
N ASP A 217 7.38 -0.06 -31.92
CA ASP A 217 6.29 -0.84 -32.50
C ASP A 217 5.05 -0.79 -31.60
N ILE A 218 5.26 -0.73 -30.28
CA ILE A 218 4.21 -0.64 -29.26
C ILE A 218 3.54 0.74 -29.24
N GLN A 219 4.29 1.84 -29.31
CA GLN A 219 3.79 3.23 -29.21
C GLN A 219 2.78 3.63 -30.30
N THR A 220 2.66 2.83 -31.37
CA THR A 220 1.65 3.04 -32.42
C THR A 220 0.23 2.69 -31.95
N SER A 221 0.11 1.98 -30.82
CA SER A 221 -1.15 1.65 -30.18
C SER A 221 -1.76 2.89 -29.49
N PRO A 222 -3.04 3.21 -29.71
CA PRO A 222 -3.71 4.34 -29.03
C PRO A 222 -3.87 4.13 -27.52
N TYR A 223 -3.50 2.95 -27.00
CA TYR A 223 -3.61 2.54 -25.60
C TYR A 223 -2.29 2.62 -24.83
N VAL A 224 -1.24 3.09 -25.48
CA VAL A 224 0.09 3.27 -24.89
C VAL A 224 0.24 4.72 -24.45
N CYS A 225 1.14 5.01 -23.49
CA CYS A 225 1.33 6.28 -22.75
C CYS A 225 1.55 7.56 -23.59
N THR A 226 1.15 7.60 -24.86
CA THR A 226 1.32 8.68 -25.81
C THR A 226 -0.04 9.34 -26.13
N SER A 227 -0.29 10.51 -25.58
CA SER A 227 -1.09 11.51 -26.31
C SER A 227 -0.11 12.38 -27.12
N ARG A 228 -0.62 13.11 -28.12
CA ARG A 228 0.14 13.99 -29.06
C ARG A 228 1.05 15.06 -28.41
N VAL A 229 1.23 15.02 -27.09
CA VAL A 229 2.00 15.94 -26.26
C VAL A 229 3.07 15.15 -25.47
N THR A 230 4.03 14.51 -26.14
CA THR A 230 5.35 14.16 -25.55
C THR A 230 5.39 13.49 -24.16
N TYR A 231 4.47 12.58 -23.83
CA TYR A 231 4.60 11.79 -22.61
C TYR A 231 5.22 10.44 -22.92
N LEU A 232 6.32 10.16 -22.24
CA LEU A 232 7.03 8.90 -22.29
C LEU A 232 6.59 8.03 -21.10
N PRO A 233 6.64 6.70 -21.23
CA PRO A 233 6.38 5.79 -20.13
C PRO A 233 7.39 6.03 -18.99
N ILE A 234 6.94 5.88 -17.75
CA ILE A 234 7.77 6.09 -16.55
C ILE A 234 8.64 4.85 -16.30
N ALA A 235 8.11 3.66 -16.57
CA ALA A 235 8.77 2.38 -16.33
C ALA A 235 8.21 1.30 -17.27
N ILE A 236 9.00 0.25 -17.45
CA ILE A 236 8.63 -0.99 -18.13
C ILE A 236 8.68 -2.14 -17.13
N GLU A 237 7.68 -3.02 -17.18
CA GLU A 237 7.70 -4.31 -16.51
C GLU A 237 7.71 -5.40 -17.56
N VAL A 238 8.58 -6.38 -17.36
CA VAL A 238 8.80 -7.50 -18.27
C VAL A 238 8.65 -8.80 -17.48
N VAL A 239 7.79 -9.68 -17.95
CA VAL A 239 7.57 -11.00 -17.35
C VAL A 239 7.51 -12.07 -18.43
N THR A 240 7.82 -13.31 -18.06
CA THR A 240 7.61 -14.45 -18.96
C THR A 240 6.12 -14.60 -19.26
N THR A 241 5.73 -14.92 -20.49
CA THR A 241 4.33 -15.08 -20.89
C THR A 241 3.64 -16.21 -20.13
N VAL A 242 4.33 -17.34 -19.95
CA VAL A 242 3.81 -18.59 -19.36
C VAL A 242 3.66 -18.49 -17.85
N SER A 243 4.73 -18.13 -17.14
CA SER A 243 4.74 -18.21 -15.67
C SER A 243 4.46 -16.87 -14.99
N GLY A 244 4.50 -15.75 -15.74
CA GLY A 244 4.46 -14.42 -15.16
C GLY A 244 5.69 -14.05 -14.31
N SER A 245 6.76 -14.86 -14.37
CA SER A 245 7.99 -14.59 -13.60
C SER A 245 8.66 -13.31 -14.10
N PRO A 246 9.14 -12.43 -13.21
CA PRO A 246 9.93 -11.27 -13.59
C PRO A 246 11.14 -11.67 -14.43
N ALA A 247 11.37 -10.97 -15.55
CA ALA A 247 12.43 -11.31 -16.49
C ALA A 247 13.83 -11.33 -15.84
N LEU A 248 14.11 -10.42 -14.91
CA LEU A 248 15.39 -10.38 -14.18
C LEU A 248 15.70 -11.64 -13.34
N LEU A 249 14.71 -12.52 -13.12
CA LEU A 249 14.88 -13.78 -12.38
C LEU A 249 15.10 -15.00 -13.28
N THR A 250 14.95 -14.86 -14.60
CA THR A 250 15.03 -16.00 -15.52
C THR A 250 16.46 -16.44 -15.81
N GLY A 251 17.43 -15.54 -15.63
CA GLY A 251 18.83 -15.75 -16.00
C GLY A 251 19.14 -15.49 -17.48
N ASN A 252 18.17 -15.10 -18.31
CA ASN A 252 18.46 -14.64 -19.67
C ASN A 252 19.22 -13.29 -19.64
N LEU A 253 20.06 -13.09 -20.64
CA LEU A 253 20.76 -11.83 -20.90
C LEU A 253 19.93 -10.96 -21.84
N PHE A 254 19.72 -9.70 -21.47
CA PHE A 254 18.89 -8.75 -22.22
C PHE A 254 19.76 -7.72 -22.91
N GLN A 255 19.55 -7.54 -24.22
CA GLN A 255 20.18 -6.49 -25.00
C GLN A 255 19.55 -5.14 -24.68
N GLU A 256 18.23 -5.09 -24.53
CA GLU A 256 17.47 -3.90 -24.16
C GLU A 256 16.51 -4.20 -23.01
N PHE A 257 16.44 -3.26 -22.07
CA PHE A 257 15.51 -3.25 -20.94
C PHE A 257 15.33 -1.80 -20.49
N ASP A 258 14.67 -0.99 -21.31
CA ASP A 258 14.49 0.44 -21.07
C ASP A 258 13.06 0.86 -21.40
N PRO A 259 12.38 1.67 -20.56
CA PRO A 259 11.03 2.10 -20.84
C PRO A 259 10.85 2.89 -22.14
N HIS A 260 11.89 3.52 -22.67
CA HIS A 260 11.84 4.35 -23.87
C HIS A 260 12.27 3.62 -25.14
N GLU A 261 13.00 2.52 -25.01
CA GLU A 261 13.46 1.69 -26.14
C GLU A 261 12.69 0.36 -26.25
N GLY A 262 12.25 -0.19 -25.12
CA GLY A 262 11.50 -1.44 -25.01
C GLY A 262 12.30 -2.55 -24.32
N PHE A 263 12.07 -3.78 -24.75
CA PHE A 263 12.77 -4.97 -24.26
C PHE A 263 13.26 -5.82 -25.43
N GLU A 264 14.47 -6.35 -25.32
CA GLU A 264 15.07 -7.23 -26.33
C GLU A 264 15.91 -8.31 -25.65
N CYS A 265 15.54 -9.57 -25.89
CA CYS A 265 16.36 -10.74 -25.63
C CYS A 265 16.83 -11.32 -26.97
N VAL A 266 18.11 -11.66 -27.08
CA VAL A 266 18.68 -12.25 -28.32
C VAL A 266 19.23 -13.63 -28.03
N ASN A 267 18.79 -14.64 -28.78
CA ASN A 267 19.17 -16.05 -28.61
C ASN A 267 20.69 -16.25 -28.69
N ASP A 268 21.35 -15.59 -29.65
CA ASP A 268 22.80 -15.68 -29.84
C ASP A 268 23.64 -15.08 -28.69
N GLN A 269 23.00 -14.35 -27.78
CA GLN A 269 23.65 -13.73 -26.61
C GLN A 269 23.43 -14.52 -25.32
N GLN A 270 22.69 -15.64 -25.35
CA GLN A 270 22.43 -16.44 -24.15
C GLN A 270 23.58 -17.42 -23.89
N ASP A 271 24.05 -17.49 -22.64
CA ASP A 271 25.11 -18.43 -22.24
C ASP A 271 24.64 -19.89 -22.34
N GLU A 272 23.39 -20.15 -21.96
CA GLU A 272 22.71 -21.45 -22.11
C GLU A 272 21.24 -21.25 -22.49
N GLY A 273 20.73 -22.07 -23.41
CA GLY A 273 19.32 -22.05 -23.83
C GLY A 273 19.00 -20.98 -24.88
N VAL A 274 17.70 -20.72 -25.04
CA VAL A 274 17.16 -19.62 -25.85
C VAL A 274 16.48 -18.62 -24.93
N CYS A 275 16.12 -17.45 -25.45
CA CYS A 275 15.23 -16.53 -24.79
C CYS A 275 13.96 -17.26 -24.36
N GLN A 276 13.48 -16.96 -23.15
CA GLN A 276 12.09 -17.25 -22.83
C GLN A 276 11.19 -16.29 -23.61
N ASP A 277 9.91 -16.65 -23.65
CA ASP A 277 8.86 -15.82 -24.20
C ASP A 277 8.46 -14.75 -23.18
N TYR A 278 8.56 -13.47 -23.52
CA TYR A 278 8.30 -12.32 -22.65
C TYR A 278 7.22 -11.41 -23.18
N LYS A 279 6.50 -10.80 -22.23
CA LYS A 279 5.56 -9.71 -22.50
C LYS A 279 5.89 -8.52 -21.62
N VAL A 280 5.58 -7.32 -22.13
CA VAL A 280 5.84 -6.06 -21.45
C VAL A 280 4.57 -5.28 -21.15
N ARG A 281 4.57 -4.51 -20.07
CA ARG A 281 3.59 -3.42 -19.88
C ARG A 281 4.27 -2.21 -19.31
N TYR A 282 3.70 -1.05 -19.58
CA TYR A 282 4.30 0.23 -19.23
C TYR A 282 3.51 0.92 -18.12
N THR A 283 4.23 1.61 -17.23
CA THR A 283 3.64 2.52 -16.25
C THR A 283 3.53 3.90 -16.86
N CYS A 284 2.32 4.44 -16.94
CA CYS A 284 2.01 5.78 -17.44
C CYS A 284 1.58 6.71 -16.29
N PRO A 285 1.67 8.04 -16.46
CA PRO A 285 0.94 8.96 -15.59
C PRO A 285 -0.59 8.70 -15.60
N LYS A 286 -1.27 8.88 -14.47
CA LYS A 286 -2.71 8.57 -14.31
C LYS A 286 -3.60 9.24 -15.36
N ILE A 287 -3.27 10.46 -15.75
CA ILE A 287 -4.03 11.26 -16.74
C ILE A 287 -4.21 10.52 -18.08
N PHE A 288 -3.33 9.58 -18.43
CA PHE A 288 -3.47 8.77 -19.66
C PHE A 288 -4.61 7.77 -19.56
N CYS A 289 -4.71 7.05 -18.45
CA CYS A 289 -5.75 6.04 -18.31
C CYS A 289 -7.15 6.66 -18.17
N GLU A 290 -7.24 7.86 -17.58
CA GLU A 290 -8.49 8.62 -17.53
C GLU A 290 -8.95 9.10 -18.92
N MET A 291 -8.02 9.41 -19.84
CA MET A 291 -8.35 9.76 -21.23
C MET A 291 -8.83 8.57 -22.05
N VAL A 292 -8.26 7.38 -21.84
CA VAL A 292 -8.67 6.15 -22.55
C VAL A 292 -10.11 5.78 -22.22
N ASP A 293 -10.51 5.87 -20.95
CA ASP A 293 -11.87 5.57 -20.49
C ASP A 293 -12.92 6.51 -21.14
N TYR A 294 -12.61 7.81 -21.20
CA TYR A 294 -13.45 8.80 -21.87
C TYR A 294 -13.61 8.55 -23.39
N SER A 295 -12.57 8.03 -24.04
CA SER A 295 -12.61 7.70 -25.47
C SER A 295 -13.46 6.45 -25.76
N ASN A 296 -13.42 5.45 -24.89
CA ASN A 296 -14.27 4.26 -25.00
C ASN A 296 -15.76 4.60 -24.79
N HIS A 297 -16.08 5.54 -23.90
CA HIS A 297 -17.45 6.02 -23.70
C HIS A 297 -18.00 6.91 -24.83
N THR A 298 -17.15 7.49 -25.67
CA THR A 298 -17.59 8.35 -26.79
C THR A 298 -17.80 7.60 -28.12
N ILE A 299 -17.39 6.33 -28.21
CA ILE A 299 -17.61 5.50 -29.41
C ILE A 299 -19.09 5.06 -29.53
N ASP A 300 -19.85 5.03 -28.44
CA ASP A 300 -21.24 4.54 -28.44
C ASP A 300 -22.32 5.60 -28.76
N TYR A 301 -21.94 6.85 -29.05
CA TYR A 301 -22.88 7.95 -29.32
C TYR A 301 -22.87 8.49 -30.76
N ARG A 302 -22.18 7.86 -31.72
CA ARG A 302 -22.11 8.33 -33.13
C ARG A 302 -22.77 7.43 -34.18
N THR A 303 -23.68 6.55 -33.77
CA THR A 303 -24.49 5.73 -34.71
C THR A 303 -25.99 5.86 -34.48
N PHE A 304 -26.52 7.05 -34.22
CA PHE A 304 -27.96 7.33 -34.41
C PHE A 304 -28.20 8.83 -34.65
N ASN A 305 -28.01 9.27 -35.89
CA ASN A 305 -28.83 10.29 -36.57
C ASN A 305 -28.15 10.70 -37.87
N GLY A 306 -28.70 10.23 -38.99
CA GLY A 306 -28.30 10.75 -40.29
C GLY A 306 -28.69 9.87 -41.47
N ARG A 307 -29.99 9.69 -41.73
CA ARG A 307 -30.53 9.64 -43.09
C ARG A 307 -31.92 10.28 -43.12
N ASN A 308 -32.03 11.36 -43.89
CA ASN A 308 -33.25 11.73 -44.60
C ASN A 308 -33.63 10.60 -45.56
#